data_AF-A0A8D3X5A9-F1
#
_entry.id   AF-A0A8D3X5A9-F1
#
_cell.length_a   1.000
_cell.length_b   1.000
_cell.length_c   1.000
_cell.angle_alpha   90.00
_cell.angle_beta   90.00
_cell.angle_gamma   90.00
#
_symmetry.space_group_name_H-M   'P 1'
#
loop_
_entity.id
_entity.type
_entity.pdbx_description
1 polymer ?
#
loop_
_entity_poly.entity_id
_entity_poly.type
_entity_poly.pdbx_seq_one_letter_code
_entity_poly.pdbx_strand_id
1 'polypeptide(L)'
;MSVIYNFNEWKVSGEKATPISPKGYKLLRIKTGFKIGTILYHYYVKGLSISQIKKTVARNLSLTNIRGVIKGFGKQASRESMEAYKVFMEMLKDEPETLDVIFGIK
;
A
#
# COMPACT_ATOMS: atom_id res chain seq x y z
N MET A 1 14.96 32.29 -15.59
CA MET A 1 15.29 30.84 -15.48
C MET A 1 14.24 30.20 -14.60
N SER A 2 13.26 29.50 -15.19
CA SER A 2 12.18 28.83 -14.46
C SER A 2 12.64 27.43 -14.07
N VAL A 3 12.65 27.14 -12.76
CA VAL A 3 12.91 25.80 -12.23
C VAL A 3 11.72 24.92 -12.63
N ILE A 4 11.94 23.99 -13.56
CA ILE A 4 10.92 23.03 -13.96
C ILE A 4 10.92 21.93 -12.90
N TYR A 5 9.88 21.93 -12.06
CA TYR A 5 9.71 20.93 -11.01
C TYR A 5 8.97 19.71 -11.55
N ASN A 6 9.72 18.68 -11.97
CA ASN A 6 9.17 17.42 -12.46
C ASN A 6 8.80 16.50 -11.28
N PHE A 7 7.74 16.84 -10.54
CA PHE A 7 7.27 16.03 -9.40
C PHE A 7 6.53 14.74 -9.78
N ASN A 8 6.11 14.61 -11.05
CA ASN A 8 5.25 13.53 -11.54
C ASN A 8 5.85 12.82 -12.76
N GLU A 9 7.15 12.54 -12.79
CA GLU A 9 7.76 11.76 -13.89
C GLU A 9 8.42 10.50 -13.35
N TRP A 10 8.26 9.38 -14.06
CA TRP A 10 9.03 8.18 -13.78
C TRP A 10 10.50 8.46 -14.06
N LYS A 11 11.37 8.31 -13.04
CA LYS A 11 12.81 8.58 -13.16
C LYS A 11 13.53 7.86 -14.31
N VAL A 12 12.96 6.77 -14.81
CA VAL A 12 13.56 5.91 -15.83
C VAL A 12 13.03 6.20 -17.24
N SER A 13 11.75 6.56 -17.38
CA SER A 13 11.14 6.78 -18.70
C SER A 13 10.87 8.26 -19.04
N GLY A 14 10.85 9.16 -18.03
CA GLY A 14 10.47 10.56 -18.23
C GLY A 14 8.97 10.76 -18.54
N GLU A 15 8.18 9.68 -18.54
CA GLU A 15 6.74 9.77 -18.75
C GLU A 15 6.04 10.30 -17.51
N LYS A 16 4.98 11.09 -17.72
CA LYS A 16 4.13 11.56 -16.63
C LYS A 16 3.58 10.34 -15.88
N ALA A 17 4.00 10.17 -14.64
CA ALA A 17 3.48 9.16 -13.76
C ALA A 17 1.97 9.36 -13.63
N THR A 18 1.22 8.26 -13.71
CA THR A 18 -0.23 8.27 -13.49
C THR A 18 -0.49 8.99 -12.16
N PRO A 19 -1.34 10.04 -12.14
CA PRO A 19 -1.52 10.83 -10.93
C PRO A 19 -2.11 9.95 -9.83
N ILE A 20 -1.26 9.55 -8.90
CA ILE A 20 -1.68 8.85 -7.68
C ILE A 20 -2.32 9.91 -6.77
N SER A 21 -3.43 9.59 -6.13
CA SER A 21 -4.07 10.51 -5.20
C SER A 21 -3.12 10.91 -4.05
N PRO A 22 -3.32 12.08 -3.41
CA PRO A 22 -2.48 12.49 -2.27
C PRO A 22 -2.42 11.44 -1.15
N LYS A 23 -3.51 10.68 -0.95
CA LYS A 23 -3.57 9.56 0.00
C LYS A 23 -2.67 8.40 -0.42
N GLY A 24 -2.64 8.06 -1.71
CA GLY A 24 -1.73 7.04 -2.25
C GLY A 24 -0.26 7.41 -2.09
N TYR A 25 0.10 8.67 -2.35
CA TYR A 25 1.45 9.17 -2.06
C TYR A 25 1.78 9.11 -0.57
N LYS A 26 0.83 9.46 0.31
CA LYS A 26 1.01 9.37 1.76
C LYS A 26 1.27 7.93 2.19
N LEU A 27 0.53 6.96 1.64
CA LEU A 27 0.72 5.53 1.92
C LEU A 27 2.11 5.06 1.47
N LEU A 28 2.54 5.42 0.27
CA LEU A 28 3.83 5.03 -0.30
C LEU A 28 5.03 5.66 0.40
N ARG A 29 4.86 6.85 0.98
CA ARG A 29 5.91 7.54 1.74
C ARG A 29 6.22 6.83 3.07
N ILE A 30 5.27 6.10 3.63
CA ILE A 30 5.49 5.33 4.86
C ILE A 30 6.36 4.12 4.52
N LYS A 31 7.49 3.95 5.24
CA LYS A 31 8.47 2.87 4.98
C LYS A 31 7.85 1.47 4.95
N THR A 32 6.84 1.22 5.78
CA THR A 32 6.09 -0.03 5.85
C THR A 32 4.79 -0.01 5.06
N GLY A 33 4.39 1.15 4.53
CA GLY A 33 3.09 1.37 3.90
C GLY A 33 2.90 0.55 2.63
N PHE A 34 3.94 0.39 1.81
CA PHE A 34 3.87 -0.49 0.65
C PHE A 34 3.55 -1.94 1.05
N LYS A 35 4.34 -2.53 1.98
CA LYS A 35 4.14 -3.92 2.42
C LYS A 35 2.76 -4.14 3.05
N ILE A 36 2.35 -3.23 3.94
CA ILE A 36 1.05 -3.29 4.63
C ILE A 36 -0.08 -3.17 3.60
N GLY A 37 0.01 -2.17 2.71
CA GLY A 37 -0.95 -1.95 1.65
C GLY A 37 -1.08 -3.14 0.70
N THR A 38 0.03 -3.79 0.32
CA THR A 38 -0.04 -4.97 -0.56
C THR A 38 -0.73 -6.15 0.13
N ILE A 39 -0.49 -6.38 1.42
CA ILE A 39 -1.16 -7.43 2.20
C ILE A 39 -2.67 -7.16 2.28
N LEU A 40 -3.04 -5.93 2.63
CA LEU A 40 -4.44 -5.53 2.77
C LEU A 40 -5.16 -5.57 1.43
N TYR A 41 -4.53 -5.11 0.35
CA TYR A 41 -5.07 -5.17 -1.00
C TYR A 41 -5.35 -6.62 -1.44
N HIS A 42 -4.40 -7.53 -1.23
CA HIS A 42 -4.60 -8.93 -1.60
C HIS A 42 -5.69 -9.61 -0.77
N TYR A 43 -5.90 -9.17 0.48
CA TYR A 43 -6.96 -9.71 1.33
C TYR A 43 -8.34 -9.11 1.00
N TYR A 44 -8.47 -7.78 0.99
CA TYR A 44 -9.75 -7.08 0.86
C TYR A 44 -10.21 -6.91 -0.59
N VAL A 45 -9.29 -6.68 -1.53
CA VAL A 45 -9.63 -6.44 -2.95
C VAL A 45 -9.59 -7.76 -3.74
N LYS A 46 -8.51 -8.54 -3.61
CA LYS A 46 -8.38 -9.83 -4.32
C LYS A 46 -9.01 -11.03 -3.61
N GLY A 47 -9.47 -10.88 -2.36
CA GLY A 47 -10.14 -11.95 -1.62
C GLY A 47 -9.26 -13.17 -1.28
N LEU A 48 -7.93 -13.02 -1.27
CA LEU A 48 -7.02 -14.13 -1.01
C LEU A 48 -7.02 -14.52 0.47
N SER A 49 -6.90 -15.81 0.73
CA SER A 49 -6.71 -16.33 2.08
C SER A 49 -5.32 -15.98 2.64
N ILE A 50 -5.21 -15.94 3.96
CA ILE A 50 -3.95 -15.62 4.68
C ILE A 50 -2.80 -16.55 4.28
N SER A 51 -3.10 -17.83 4.05
CA SER A 51 -2.12 -18.83 3.61
C SER A 51 -1.64 -18.57 2.17
N GLN A 52 -2.53 -18.11 1.28
CA GLN A 52 -2.17 -17.68 -0.07
C GLN A 52 -1.33 -16.41 -0.05
N ILE A 53 -1.71 -15.40 0.75
CA ILE A 53 -0.97 -14.14 0.90
C ILE A 53 0.46 -14.40 1.38
N LYS A 54 0.66 -15.33 2.33
CA LYS A 54 1.99 -15.75 2.76
C LYS A 54 2.81 -16.34 1.61
N LYS A 55 2.20 -17.16 0.74
CA LYS A 55 2.91 -17.79 -0.38
C LYS A 55 3.21 -16.83 -1.53
N THR A 56 2.37 -15.82 -1.75
CA THR A 56 2.49 -14.90 -2.89
C THR A 56 3.33 -13.68 -2.56
N VAL A 57 2.88 -12.86 -1.61
CA VAL A 57 3.43 -11.50 -1.37
C VAL A 57 4.21 -11.41 -0.05
N ALA A 58 3.83 -12.19 0.95
CA ALA A 58 4.30 -12.05 2.33
C ALA A 58 5.16 -13.26 2.78
N ARG A 59 6.01 -13.80 1.90
CA ARG A 59 6.82 -15.01 2.18
C ARG A 59 7.69 -14.92 3.42
N ASN A 60 8.18 -13.72 3.72
CA ASN A 60 9.08 -13.45 4.83
C ASN A 60 8.35 -13.10 6.14
N LEU A 61 7.01 -13.14 6.16
CA LEU A 61 6.22 -12.81 7.34
C LEU A 61 5.60 -14.05 7.97
N SER A 62 5.52 -14.04 9.30
CA SER A 62 4.77 -15.05 10.04
C SER A 62 3.27 -14.88 9.80
N LEU A 63 2.50 -15.97 9.91
CA LEU A 63 1.04 -15.92 9.79
C LEU A 63 0.42 -15.00 10.87
N THR A 64 1.04 -14.93 12.05
CA THR A 64 0.65 -14.02 13.14
C THR A 64 0.78 -12.57 12.71
N ASN A 65 1.87 -12.20 12.04
CA ASN A 65 2.07 -10.83 11.56
C ASN A 65 1.06 -10.47 10.47
N ILE A 66 0.79 -11.38 9.53
CA ILE A 66 -0.21 -11.14 8.46
C ILE A 66 -1.62 -10.97 9.06
N ARG A 67 -2.00 -11.82 10.03
CA ARG A 67 -3.26 -11.65 10.78
C ARG A 67 -3.30 -10.32 11.53
N GLY A 68 -2.17 -9.93 12.13
CA GLY A 68 -2.03 -8.65 12.82
C GLY A 68 -2.30 -7.47 11.88
N VAL A 69 -1.70 -7.49 10.69
CA VAL A 69 -1.93 -6.48 9.64
C VAL A 69 -3.41 -6.39 9.27
N ILE A 70 -4.05 -7.53 8.97
CA ILE A 70 -5.46 -7.57 8.55
C ILE A 70 -6.38 -7.02 9.64
N LYS A 71 -6.13 -7.37 10.90
CA LYS A 71 -6.93 -6.95 12.05
C LYS A 71 -6.68 -5.50 12.51
N GLY A 72 -5.82 -4.73 11.84
CA GLY A 72 -5.54 -3.34 12.20
C GLY A 72 -4.46 -3.14 13.25
N PHE A 73 -3.66 -4.19 13.48
CA PHE A 73 -2.60 -4.27 14.48
C PHE A 73 -3.06 -4.13 15.95
N GLY A 74 -2.32 -4.75 16.87
CA GLY A 74 -2.57 -4.63 18.32
C GLY A 74 -1.82 -3.45 18.95
N LYS A 75 -1.93 -3.31 20.28
CA LYS A 75 -1.27 -2.25 21.09
C LYS A 75 0.25 -2.12 20.90
N GLN A 76 0.92 -3.12 20.33
CA GLN A 76 2.37 -3.19 20.15
C GLN A 76 2.85 -2.73 18.77
N ALA A 77 1.95 -2.31 17.88
CA ALA A 77 2.37 -1.87 16.55
C ALA A 77 2.95 -0.46 16.54
N SER A 78 3.89 -0.24 15.63
CA SER A 78 4.47 1.08 15.43
C SER A 78 3.41 2.06 14.93
N ARG A 79 3.56 3.33 15.33
CA ARG A 79 2.69 4.43 14.89
C ARG A 79 2.60 4.51 13.37
N GLU A 80 3.70 4.26 12.67
CA GLU A 80 3.77 4.23 11.21
C GLU A 80 2.92 3.11 10.60
N SER A 81 2.92 1.91 11.19
CA SER A 81 2.13 0.79 10.68
C SER A 81 0.63 1.03 10.86
N MET A 82 0.25 1.63 12.00
CA MET A 82 -1.14 2.05 12.22
C MET A 82 -1.57 3.15 11.27
N GLU A 83 -0.70 4.12 10.99
CA GLU A 83 -1.00 5.19 10.03
C GLU A 83 -1.16 4.63 8.61
N ALA A 84 -0.28 3.72 8.18
CA ALA A 84 -0.41 3.06 6.88
C ALA A 84 -1.73 2.26 6.77
N TYR A 85 -2.11 1.53 7.81
CA TYR A 85 -3.39 0.81 7.83
C TYR A 85 -4.59 1.76 7.69
N LYS A 86 -4.60 2.86 8.45
CA LYS A 86 -5.68 3.85 8.39
C LYS A 86 -5.79 4.49 7.01
N VAL A 87 -4.67 4.95 6.46
CA VAL A 87 -4.65 5.55 5.11
C VAL A 87 -5.13 4.54 4.07
N PHE A 88 -4.71 3.28 4.16
CA PHE A 88 -5.20 2.23 3.26
C PHE A 88 -6.72 2.03 3.39
N MET A 89 -7.27 1.96 4.60
CA MET A 89 -8.70 1.79 4.82
C MET A 89 -9.52 2.98 4.32
N GLU A 90 -9.01 4.20 4.48
CA GLU A 90 -9.62 5.40 3.90
C GLU A 90 -9.61 5.34 2.37
N MET A 91 -8.49 4.94 1.75
CA MET A 91 -8.42 4.75 0.31
C MET A 91 -9.33 3.64 -0.20
N LEU A 92 -9.47 2.54 0.55
CA LEU A 92 -10.37 1.45 0.18
C LEU A 92 -11.84 1.92 0.13
N LYS A 93 -12.20 2.87 0.99
CA LYS A 93 -13.55 3.44 1.04
C LYS A 93 -13.78 4.51 -0.02
N ASP A 94 -12.82 5.42 -0.19
CA ASP A 94 -13.01 6.64 -0.98
C ASP A 94 -12.52 6.47 -2.44
N GLU A 95 -11.44 5.73 -2.66
CA GLU A 95 -10.73 5.65 -3.95
C GLU A 95 -10.14 4.24 -4.22
N PRO A 96 -10.97 3.18 -4.28
CA PRO A 96 -10.48 1.81 -4.46
C PRO A 96 -9.73 1.60 -5.78
N GLU A 97 -10.10 2.32 -6.84
CA GLU A 97 -9.44 2.27 -8.15
C GLU A 97 -7.95 2.69 -8.07
N THR A 98 -7.62 3.62 -7.18
CA THR A 98 -6.23 4.04 -6.97
C THR A 98 -5.40 2.92 -6.33
N LEU A 99 -6.02 2.05 -5.52
CA LEU A 99 -5.34 0.87 -4.97
C LEU A 99 -5.02 -0.15 -6.05
N ASP A 100 -5.87 -0.30 -7.08
CA ASP A 100 -5.57 -1.14 -8.24
C ASP A 100 -4.40 -0.59 -9.06
N VAL A 101 -4.31 0.73 -9.21
CA VAL A 101 -3.15 1.35 -9.89
C VAL A 101 -1.85 1.13 -9.10
N ILE A 102 -1.90 1.21 -7.76
CA ILE A 102 -0.71 1.08 -6.91
C ILE A 102 -0.27 -0.39 -6.73
N PHE A 103 -1.22 -1.31 -6.51
CA PHE A 103 -0.95 -2.69 -6.09
C PHE A 103 -1.44 -3.77 -7.08
N GLY A 104 -2.15 -3.37 -8.13
CA GLY A 104 -2.71 -4.27 -9.14
C GLY A 104 -1.73 -4.79 -10.18
N ILE A 105 -0.44 -4.40 -10.11
CA ILE A 105 0.59 -4.92 -11.01
C ILE A 105 0.69 -6.44 -10.85
N LYS A 106 0.42 -7.17 -11.95
CA LYS A 106 0.49 -8.63 -12.08
C LYS A 106 1.92 -9.12 -12.21
#